data_AF-A0A3P7GI72-F1
#
_entry.id   AF-A0A3P7GI72-F1
#
_cell.length_a   1.000
_cell.length_b   1.000
_cell.length_c   1.000
_cell.angle_alpha   90.00
_cell.angle_beta   90.00
_cell.angle_gamma   90.00
#
_symmetry.space_group_name_H-M   'P 1'
#
loop_
_entity.id
_entity.type
_entity.pdbx_description
1 polymer ?
#
loop_
_entity_poly.entity_id
_entity_poly.type
_entity_poly.pdbx_seq_one_letter_code
_entity_poly.pdbx_strand_id
1 'polypeptide(L)'
;MSSIHYKFKATLEYKTLVFDGLHISITDLKKEICEKENIKAESFDLVLTNAHTKRQYTGDELIPRNSSVIVQRIPRDNAAKLPKVQDTTNSGIVIKSTPTEAPVVGHIDSEEFDKMTEEERLAHVKEVSTYKYLPSNFQKKTSSIMSGPPPPTYVCNRCSQSGHWYKNCPMVTVILYLHFYVISFNIRRKDLLFYMYTFVH
;
A
#
# COMPACT_ATOMS: atom_id res chain seq x y z
N MET A 1 26.20 -30.31 20.03
CA MET A 1 25.70 -29.32 19.05
C MET A 1 24.79 -30.02 18.07
N SER A 2 23.54 -29.57 17.99
CA SER A 2 22.56 -30.06 17.04
C SER A 2 22.23 -28.96 16.04
N SER A 3 21.88 -29.32 14.82
CA SER A 3 21.52 -28.36 13.79
C SER A 3 20.28 -28.78 13.03
N ILE A 4 19.52 -27.81 12.54
CA ILE A 4 18.37 -27.97 11.64
C ILE A 4 18.64 -27.18 10.38
N HIS A 5 18.30 -27.78 9.24
CA HIS A 5 18.37 -27.13 7.94
C HIS A 5 16.99 -26.58 7.60
N TYR A 6 16.83 -25.27 7.54
CA TYR A 6 15.57 -24.63 7.17
C TYR A 6 15.70 -23.84 5.87
N LYS A 7 14.62 -23.71 5.11
CA LYS A 7 14.53 -22.76 4.01
C LYS A 7 13.14 -22.15 3.93
N PHE A 8 13.02 -20.93 3.42
CA PHE A 8 11.70 -20.40 3.09
C PHE A 8 11.18 -21.04 1.80
N LYS A 9 9.87 -21.22 1.69
CA LYS A 9 9.24 -21.71 0.46
C LYS A 9 9.57 -20.83 -0.76
N ALA A 10 9.84 -19.54 -0.54
CA ALA A 10 10.22 -18.57 -1.56
C ALA A 10 11.73 -18.55 -1.88
N THR A 11 12.56 -19.30 -1.14
CA THR A 11 14.01 -19.34 -1.32
C THR A 11 14.47 -20.75 -1.69
N LEU A 12 15.54 -20.84 -2.49
CA LEU A 12 16.12 -22.14 -2.88
C LEU A 12 17.12 -22.66 -1.84
N GLU A 13 17.86 -21.75 -1.21
CA GLU A 13 18.96 -22.05 -0.30
C GLU A 13 18.48 -22.43 1.10
N TYR A 14 19.12 -23.46 1.66
CA TYR A 14 18.93 -23.86 3.05
C TYR A 14 19.92 -23.11 3.95
N LYS A 15 19.41 -22.62 5.08
CA LYS A 15 20.18 -22.04 6.17
C LYS A 15 20.24 -23.02 7.32
N THR A 16 21.32 -22.95 8.07
CA THR A 16 21.56 -23.84 9.22
C THR A 16 21.31 -23.09 10.52
N LEU A 17 20.39 -23.62 11.33
CA LEU A 17 20.11 -23.16 12.67
C LEU A 17 20.73 -24.14 13.67
N VAL A 18 21.67 -23.65 14.47
CA VAL A 18 22.34 -24.43 15.51
C VAL A 18 21.56 -24.23 16.80
N PHE A 19 21.23 -25.32 17.47
CA PHE A 19 20.54 -25.35 18.75
C PHE A 19 21.16 -26.41 19.67
N ASP A 20 20.84 -26.34 20.96
CA ASP A 20 21.26 -27.34 21.93
C ASP A 20 20.12 -28.31 22.27
N GLY A 21 20.45 -29.58 22.45
CA GLY A 21 19.47 -30.66 22.67
C GLY A 21 19.26 -31.61 21.48
N LEU A 22 18.41 -32.62 21.66
CA LEU A 22 18.14 -33.67 20.66
C LEU A 22 17.02 -33.28 19.68
N HIS A 23 16.11 -32.42 20.12
CA HIS A 23 14.95 -31.94 19.38
C HIS A 23 14.66 -30.48 19.77
N ILE A 24 13.98 -29.74 18.88
CA ILE A 24 13.51 -28.38 19.14
C ILE A 24 11.98 -28.35 19.06
N SER A 25 11.33 -27.51 19.87
CA SER A 25 9.89 -27.28 19.75
C SER A 25 9.58 -26.43 18.53
N ILE A 26 8.36 -26.53 18.00
CA ILE A 26 7.89 -25.66 16.90
C ILE A 26 7.99 -24.18 17.31
N THR A 27 7.61 -23.86 18.55
CA THR A 27 7.58 -22.47 19.04
C THR A 27 8.97 -21.85 19.12
N ASP A 28 9.94 -22.58 19.65
CA ASP A 28 11.33 -22.13 19.74
C ASP A 28 11.94 -22.00 18.34
N LEU A 29 11.70 -22.97 17.46
CA LEU A 29 12.21 -22.91 16.09
C LEU A 29 11.64 -21.71 15.32
N LYS A 30 10.34 -21.42 15.47
CA LYS A 30 9.72 -20.21 14.88
C LYS A 30 10.37 -18.94 15.43
N LYS A 31 10.59 -18.86 16.74
CA LYS A 31 11.21 -17.70 17.40
C LYS A 31 12.63 -17.45 16.91
N GLU A 32 13.47 -18.48 16.91
CA GLU A 32 14.85 -18.41 16.43
C GLU A 32 14.95 -18.01 14.95
N ILE A 33 14.05 -18.52 14.10
CA ILE A 33 13.98 -18.12 12.68
C ILE A 33 13.58 -16.65 12.54
N CYS A 34 12.60 -16.16 13.31
CA CYS A 34 12.20 -14.76 13.31
C CYS A 34 13.35 -13.83 13.72
N GLU A 35 14.13 -14.23 14.74
CA GLU A 35 15.29 -13.48 15.21
C GLU A 35 16.42 -13.46 14.16
N LYS A 36 16.78 -14.62 13.59
CA LYS A 36 17.84 -14.71 12.57
C LYS A 36 17.54 -13.97 11.27
N GLU A 37 16.29 -13.93 10.87
CA GLU A 37 15.85 -13.31 9.61
C GLU A 37 15.34 -11.88 9.81
N ASN A 38 15.38 -11.36 11.04
CA ASN A 38 14.89 -10.04 11.44
C ASN A 38 13.46 -9.75 10.97
N ILE A 39 12.55 -10.71 11.20
CA ILE A 39 11.15 -10.62 10.75
C ILE A 39 10.24 -10.35 11.94
N LYS A 40 9.46 -9.27 11.86
CA LYS A 40 8.51 -8.88 12.91
C LYS A 40 7.29 -9.81 12.91
N ALA A 41 7.17 -10.69 13.90
CA ALA A 41 6.12 -11.71 14.01
C ALA A 41 4.69 -11.17 14.27
N GLU A 42 4.44 -9.86 14.14
CA GLU A 42 3.14 -9.27 14.49
C GLU A 42 2.08 -9.43 13.39
N SER A 43 2.48 -9.46 12.11
CA SER A 43 1.55 -9.43 10.97
C SER A 43 1.36 -10.78 10.25
N PHE A 44 2.24 -11.75 10.49
CA PHE A 44 2.21 -13.06 9.85
C PHE A 44 2.57 -14.14 10.86
N ASP A 45 2.13 -15.37 10.59
CA ASP A 45 2.60 -16.57 11.27
C ASP A 45 3.48 -17.40 10.31
N LEU A 46 4.29 -18.29 10.88
CA LEU A 46 5.13 -19.22 10.16
C LEU A 46 4.51 -20.62 10.21
N VAL A 47 4.39 -21.28 9.07
CA VAL A 47 4.05 -22.69 8.96
C VAL A 47 5.31 -23.48 8.68
N LEU A 48 5.53 -24.54 9.46
CA LEU A 48 6.68 -25.44 9.32
C LEU A 48 6.23 -26.75 8.69
N THR A 49 6.92 -27.18 7.63
CA THR A 49 6.66 -28.44 6.93
C THR A 49 7.95 -29.24 6.81
N ASN A 50 7.92 -30.54 7.08
CA ASN A 50 9.08 -31.40 6.87
C ASN A 50 9.39 -31.51 5.36
N ALA A 51 10.64 -31.29 4.97
CA ALA A 51 11.05 -31.29 3.56
C ALA A 51 10.96 -32.67 2.90
N HIS A 52 11.10 -33.76 3.66
CA HIS A 52 11.11 -35.13 3.13
C HIS A 52 9.70 -35.72 3.10
N THR A 53 8.97 -35.66 4.21
CA THR A 53 7.63 -36.26 4.32
C THR A 53 6.52 -35.34 3.80
N LYS A 54 6.82 -34.06 3.59
CA LYS A 54 5.85 -33.00 3.23
C LYS A 54 4.72 -32.84 4.26
N ARG A 55 4.88 -33.40 5.46
CA ARG A 55 3.93 -33.25 6.56
C ARG A 55 4.15 -31.92 7.27
N GLN A 56 3.06 -31.22 7.55
CA GLN A 56 3.08 -29.99 8.33
C GLN A 56 3.18 -30.32 9.83
N TYR A 57 4.08 -29.62 10.52
CA TYR A 57 4.19 -29.68 11.98
C TYR A 57 3.08 -28.81 12.60
N THR A 58 2.31 -29.39 13.51
CA THR A 58 1.15 -28.74 14.15
C THR A 58 1.12 -29.05 15.65
N GLY A 59 0.67 -28.09 16.47
CA GLY A 59 0.62 -28.25 17.93
C GLY A 59 2.01 -28.17 18.57
N ASP A 60 2.30 -29.07 19.51
CA ASP A 60 3.56 -29.16 20.26
C ASP A 60 4.47 -30.30 19.77
N GLU A 61 4.42 -30.63 18.48
CA GLU A 61 5.31 -31.65 17.90
C GLU A 61 6.79 -31.22 17.98
N LEU A 62 7.65 -32.18 18.30
CA LEU A 62 9.09 -31.96 18.47
C LEU A 62 9.84 -32.32 17.19
N ILE A 63 10.66 -31.39 16.69
CA ILE A 63 11.44 -31.55 15.46
C ILE A 63 12.83 -32.07 15.84
N PRO A 64 13.23 -33.28 15.41
CA PRO A 64 14.53 -33.85 15.78
C PRO A 64 15.68 -33.13 15.08
N ARG A 65 16.88 -33.22 15.67
CA ARG A 65 18.13 -32.74 15.05
C ARG A 65 18.35 -33.35 13.66
N ASN A 66 19.06 -32.62 12.80
CA ASN A 66 19.36 -32.97 11.41
C ASN A 66 18.11 -33.06 10.50
N SER A 67 16.98 -32.51 10.93
CA SER A 67 15.79 -32.42 10.09
C SER A 67 15.89 -31.25 9.09
N SER A 68 15.29 -31.46 7.92
CA SER A 68 15.10 -30.42 6.91
C SER A 68 13.66 -29.88 6.97
N VAL A 69 13.51 -28.57 7.15
CA VAL A 69 12.22 -27.90 7.36
C VAL A 69 12.01 -26.81 6.31
N ILE A 70 10.81 -26.77 5.72
CA ILE A 70 10.35 -25.71 4.84
C ILE A 70 9.48 -24.76 5.66
N VAL A 71 9.82 -23.48 5.61
CA VAL A 71 9.16 -22.39 6.33
C VAL A 71 8.28 -21.62 5.34
N GLN A 72 6.98 -21.52 5.60
CA GLN A 72 6.04 -20.76 4.80
C GLN A 72 5.44 -19.63 5.65
N ARG A 73 5.48 -18.39 5.15
CA ARG A 73 4.78 -17.27 5.78
C ARG A 73 3.29 -17.36 5.44
N ILE A 74 2.43 -17.24 6.44
CA ILE A 74 0.97 -17.17 6.27
C ILE A 74 0.44 -15.88 6.92
N PRO A 75 -0.56 -15.22 6.32
CA PRO A 75 -1.23 -14.12 7.00
C PRO A 75 -1.93 -14.65 8.26
N ARG A 76 -1.87 -13.89 9.36
CA ARG A 76 -2.55 -14.25 10.62
C ARG A 76 -4.03 -13.91 10.50
N ASP A 77 -4.93 -14.82 10.90
CA ASP A 77 -6.39 -14.59 10.83
C ASP A 77 -6.85 -13.39 11.69
N ASN A 78 -6.14 -13.14 12.79
CA ASN A 78 -6.35 -12.00 13.70
C ASN A 78 -5.41 -10.81 13.44
N ALA A 79 -4.68 -10.78 12.31
CA ALA A 79 -4.02 -9.55 11.92
C ALA A 79 -5.11 -8.49 11.78
N ALA A 80 -5.00 -7.39 12.53
CA ALA A 80 -5.84 -6.23 12.31
C ALA A 80 -5.87 -6.01 10.79
N LYS A 81 -7.06 -6.04 10.18
CA LYS A 81 -7.19 -5.77 8.75
C LYS A 81 -6.63 -4.37 8.58
N LEU A 82 -5.36 -4.28 8.18
CA LEU A 82 -4.80 -3.02 7.76
C LEU A 82 -5.79 -2.53 6.70
N PRO A 83 -6.24 -1.27 6.79
CA PRO A 83 -7.20 -0.73 5.85
C PRO A 83 -6.69 -1.11 4.47
N LYS A 84 -7.54 -1.78 3.69
CA LYS A 84 -7.19 -2.41 2.41
C LYS A 84 -6.42 -1.37 1.60
N VAL A 85 -5.09 -1.40 1.67
CA VAL A 85 -4.23 -0.58 0.85
C VAL A 85 -4.30 -1.27 -0.51
N GLN A 86 -5.42 -1.07 -1.22
CA GLN A 86 -5.30 -0.83 -2.64
C GLN A 86 -4.16 0.17 -2.76
N ASP A 87 -3.18 -0.04 -3.64
CA ASP A 87 -2.16 0.94 -3.99
C ASP A 87 -2.81 2.33 -4.19
N THR A 88 -2.92 3.08 -3.10
CA THR A 88 -3.68 4.33 -2.95
C THR A 88 -2.99 5.21 -1.92
N THR A 89 -1.67 5.09 -1.80
CA THR A 89 -0.79 6.17 -1.30
C THR A 89 -0.88 7.45 -2.14
N ASN A 90 -1.85 7.52 -3.08
CA ASN A 90 -2.18 8.66 -3.90
C ASN A 90 -3.69 8.87 -4.12
N SER A 91 -4.57 8.31 -3.29
CA SER A 91 -6.00 8.63 -3.37
C SER A 91 -6.50 8.86 -1.95
N GLY A 92 -6.67 10.14 -1.59
CA GLY A 92 -7.29 10.51 -0.33
C GLY A 92 -8.60 9.74 -0.17
N ILE A 93 -8.62 8.81 0.79
CA ILE A 93 -9.85 8.20 1.26
C ILE A 93 -10.58 9.34 1.97
N VAL A 94 -11.38 10.07 1.20
CA VAL A 94 -12.45 10.89 1.75
C VAL A 94 -13.43 9.89 2.32
N ILE A 95 -13.38 9.68 3.65
CA ILE A 95 -14.52 9.16 4.38
C ILE A 95 -15.63 10.15 4.07
N LYS A 96 -16.54 9.76 3.17
CA LYS A 96 -17.73 10.52 2.87
C LYS A 96 -18.61 10.39 4.12
N SER A 97 -18.38 11.26 5.10
CA SER A 97 -19.36 11.57 6.15
C SER A 97 -20.61 12.00 5.41
N THR A 98 -21.57 11.10 5.25
CA THR A 98 -22.87 11.28 4.60
C THR A 98 -23.40 12.70 4.76
N PRO A 99 -23.40 13.53 3.70
CA PRO A 99 -24.27 14.67 3.61
C PRO A 99 -25.31 14.35 2.53
N THR A 100 -26.56 14.34 2.96
CA THR A 100 -27.79 14.72 2.27
C THR A 100 -27.59 15.31 0.85
N GLU A 101 -28.43 14.90 -0.10
CA GLU A 101 -28.66 15.55 -1.42
C GLU A 101 -27.76 15.15 -2.61
N ALA A 102 -27.70 13.86 -2.94
CA ALA A 102 -27.50 13.41 -4.32
C ALA A 102 -28.59 12.38 -4.65
N PRO A 103 -29.13 12.30 -5.89
CA PRO A 103 -30.19 11.37 -6.23
C PRO A 103 -29.61 9.95 -6.18
N VAL A 104 -29.74 9.32 -5.02
CA VAL A 104 -29.51 7.90 -4.85
C VAL A 104 -30.73 7.25 -5.47
N VAL A 105 -30.57 6.62 -6.64
CA VAL A 105 -31.53 5.61 -7.10
C VAL A 105 -31.34 4.41 -6.15
N GLY A 106 -31.81 4.60 -4.92
CA GLY A 106 -31.88 3.61 -3.88
C GLY A 106 -33.06 2.70 -4.15
N HIS A 107 -33.04 1.53 -3.52
CA HIS A 107 -34.19 0.64 -3.49
C HIS A 107 -35.40 1.45 -2.99
N ILE A 108 -36.42 1.64 -3.83
CA ILE A 108 -37.70 2.22 -3.38
C ILE A 108 -38.34 1.22 -2.41
N ASP A 109 -38.95 1.73 -1.35
CA ASP A 109 -39.70 0.90 -0.39
C ASP A 109 -40.87 0.20 -1.09
N SER A 110 -41.14 -1.06 -0.75
CA SER A 110 -42.16 -1.87 -1.45
C SER A 110 -43.54 -1.21 -1.50
N GLU A 111 -43.90 -0.43 -0.47
CA GLU A 111 -45.18 0.28 -0.41
C GLU A 111 -45.30 1.43 -1.42
N GLU A 112 -44.18 2.05 -1.78
CA GLU A 112 -44.15 3.15 -2.74
C GLU A 112 -44.07 2.61 -4.17
N PHE A 113 -43.38 1.48 -4.36
CA PHE A 113 -43.41 0.73 -5.61
C PHE A 113 -44.84 0.25 -5.95
N ASP A 114 -45.62 -0.21 -4.96
CA ASP A 114 -47.00 -0.66 -5.18
C ASP A 114 -48.01 0.48 -5.42
N LYS A 115 -47.68 1.74 -5.14
CA LYS A 115 -48.57 2.89 -5.42
C LYS A 115 -48.32 3.52 -6.80
N MET A 116 -47.19 3.20 -7.41
CA MET A 116 -46.74 3.73 -8.70
C MET A 116 -47.56 3.16 -9.86
N THR A 117 -47.78 3.94 -10.93
CA THR A 117 -48.47 3.42 -12.13
C THR A 117 -47.61 2.38 -12.83
N GLU A 118 -48.20 1.49 -13.62
CA GLU A 118 -47.47 0.41 -14.30
C GLU A 118 -46.31 0.95 -15.17
N GLU A 119 -46.53 2.09 -15.82
CA GLU A 119 -45.55 2.76 -16.67
C GLU A 119 -44.35 3.27 -15.85
N GLU A 120 -44.61 3.82 -14.67
CA GLU A 120 -43.58 4.40 -13.81
C GLU A 120 -42.79 3.29 -13.09
N ARG A 121 -43.44 2.17 -12.73
CA ARG A 121 -42.76 0.97 -12.18
C ARG A 121 -41.75 0.40 -13.17
N LEU A 122 -42.16 0.29 -14.45
CA LEU A 122 -41.28 -0.22 -15.50
C LEU A 122 -40.09 0.73 -15.75
N ALA A 123 -40.32 2.04 -15.69
CA ALA A 123 -39.24 3.04 -15.79
C ALA A 123 -38.25 2.92 -14.63
N HIS A 124 -38.74 2.76 -13.40
CA HIS A 124 -37.89 2.59 -12.21
C HIS A 124 -37.03 1.33 -12.30
N VAL A 125 -37.61 0.18 -12.66
CA VAL A 125 -36.87 -1.08 -12.83
C VAL A 125 -35.77 -0.95 -13.89
N LYS A 126 -36.07 -0.28 -15.01
CA LYS A 126 -35.09 -0.01 -16.07
C LYS A 126 -33.95 0.87 -15.57
N GLU A 127 -34.26 1.90 -14.78
CA GLU A 127 -33.24 2.80 -14.22
C GLU A 127 -32.35 2.08 -13.20
N VAL A 128 -32.94 1.41 -12.19
CA VAL A 128 -32.20 0.69 -11.14
C VAL A 128 -31.27 -0.37 -11.73
N SER A 129 -31.78 -1.15 -12.68
CA SER A 129 -31.00 -2.24 -13.30
C SER A 129 -29.82 -1.73 -14.13
N THR A 130 -29.97 -0.58 -14.80
CA THR A 130 -28.91 0.00 -15.64
C THR A 130 -27.98 0.94 -14.90
N TYR A 131 -28.40 1.50 -13.75
CA TYR A 131 -27.69 2.54 -13.02
C TYR A 131 -26.22 2.17 -12.76
N LYS A 132 -25.97 0.97 -12.24
CA LYS A 132 -24.62 0.48 -11.93
C LYS A 132 -23.69 0.39 -13.15
N TYR A 133 -24.26 0.25 -14.35
CA TYR A 133 -23.53 0.08 -15.61
C TYR A 133 -23.49 1.36 -16.47
N LEU A 134 -23.98 2.49 -15.95
CA LEU A 134 -23.87 3.78 -16.64
C LEU A 134 -22.39 4.20 -16.81
N PRO A 135 -21.98 4.72 -17.99
CA PRO A 135 -20.62 5.21 -18.25
C PRO A 135 -20.12 6.24 -17.23
N SER A 136 -21.03 7.05 -16.68
CA SER A 136 -20.76 8.07 -15.65
C SER A 136 -20.19 7.48 -14.36
N ASN A 137 -20.58 6.26 -13.99
CA ASN A 137 -20.06 5.57 -12.79
C ASN A 137 -18.63 5.05 -12.98
N PHE A 138 -18.17 4.89 -14.23
CA PHE A 138 -16.80 4.49 -14.55
C PHE A 138 -15.86 5.67 -14.81
N GLN A 139 -16.39 6.90 -14.90
CA GLN A 139 -15.55 8.08 -15.03
C GLN A 139 -14.78 8.31 -13.73
N LYS A 140 -13.46 8.05 -13.78
CA LYS A 140 -12.55 8.33 -12.69
C LYS A 140 -12.61 9.83 -12.37
N LYS A 141 -13.24 10.21 -11.24
CA LYS A 141 -13.27 11.58 -10.69
C LYS A 141 -11.89 12.09 -10.20
N THR A 142 -10.81 11.53 -10.74
CA THR A 142 -9.43 11.84 -10.33
C THR A 142 -9.04 13.29 -10.58
N SER A 143 -9.67 13.95 -11.56
CA SER A 143 -9.39 15.35 -11.87
C SER A 143 -9.98 16.34 -10.87
N SER A 144 -11.21 16.11 -10.37
CA SER A 144 -11.89 17.07 -9.49
C SER A 144 -11.39 17.03 -8.04
N ILE A 145 -11.02 15.85 -7.54
CA ILE A 145 -10.56 15.69 -6.14
C ILE A 145 -9.19 16.34 -5.94
N MET A 146 -8.34 16.38 -6.97
CA MET A 146 -6.97 16.91 -6.88
C MET A 146 -6.86 18.44 -7.08
N SER A 147 -7.98 19.15 -7.25
CA SER A 147 -8.01 20.61 -7.45
C SER A 147 -8.43 21.41 -6.21
N GLY A 148 -9.05 20.78 -5.20
CA GLY A 148 -9.40 21.43 -3.93
C GLY A 148 -8.27 21.37 -2.89
N PRO A 149 -8.36 22.06 -1.74
CA PRO A 149 -7.42 21.85 -0.63
C PRO A 149 -7.43 20.37 -0.22
N PRO A 150 -6.27 19.73 -0.01
CA PRO A 150 -6.24 18.33 0.37
C PRO A 150 -6.83 18.15 1.78
N PRO A 151 -7.38 16.97 2.09
CA PRO A 151 -7.85 16.65 3.43
C PRO A 151 -6.75 16.87 4.49
N PRO A 152 -7.11 17.20 5.76
CA PRO A 152 -6.14 17.40 6.84
C PRO A 152 -5.29 16.15 7.16
N THR A 153 -5.72 14.97 6.70
CA THR A 153 -4.99 13.71 6.83
C THR A 153 -3.99 13.45 5.69
N TYR A 154 -4.01 14.24 4.62
CA TYR A 154 -3.11 14.06 3.49
C TYR A 154 -1.75 14.70 3.76
N VAL A 155 -0.70 13.92 3.52
CA VAL A 155 0.70 14.35 3.60
C VAL A 155 1.31 14.27 2.21
N CYS A 156 2.00 15.33 1.79
CA CYS A 156 2.61 15.39 0.47
C CYS A 156 3.79 14.42 0.35
N ASN A 157 3.76 13.51 -0.62
CA ASN A 157 4.83 12.52 -0.85
C ASN A 157 6.18 13.11 -1.30
N ARG A 158 6.29 14.44 -1.55
CA ARG A 158 7.56 15.12 -1.90
C ARG A 158 8.27 15.76 -0.72
N CYS A 159 7.52 16.44 0.16
CA CYS A 159 8.09 17.23 1.26
C CYS A 159 7.67 16.74 2.63
N SER A 160 6.80 15.73 2.69
CA SER A 160 6.22 15.18 3.93
C SER A 160 5.49 16.22 4.78
N GLN A 161 4.98 17.29 4.17
CA GLN A 161 4.16 18.33 4.83
C GLN A 161 2.69 18.17 4.43
N SER A 162 1.77 18.49 5.36
CA SER A 162 0.33 18.55 5.10
C SER A 162 -0.08 19.86 4.40
N GLY A 163 -1.29 19.92 3.84
CA GLY A 163 -1.92 21.17 3.37
C GLY A 163 -1.80 21.50 1.88
N HIS A 164 -1.11 20.68 1.07
CA HIS A 164 -1.10 20.81 -0.39
C HIS A 164 -0.99 19.45 -1.08
N TRP A 165 -1.54 19.30 -2.29
CA TRP A 165 -1.34 18.09 -3.10
C TRP A 165 0.10 17.97 -3.56
N TYR A 166 0.58 16.75 -3.79
CA TYR A 166 1.88 16.47 -4.42
C TYR A 166 2.17 17.32 -5.68
N LYS A 167 1.12 17.65 -6.46
CA LYS A 167 1.20 18.51 -7.65
C LYS A 167 1.56 19.97 -7.35
N ASN A 168 1.19 20.47 -6.17
CA ASN A 168 1.37 21.86 -5.74
C ASN A 168 2.47 21.98 -4.66
N CYS A 169 3.44 21.06 -4.64
CA CYS A 169 4.47 21.05 -3.62
C CYS A 169 5.41 22.27 -3.71
N PRO A 170 5.48 23.13 -2.68
CA PRO A 170 6.27 24.36 -2.70
C PRO A 170 7.79 24.11 -2.72
N MET A 171 8.27 22.90 -2.41
CA MET A 171 9.69 22.55 -2.55
C MET A 171 10.16 22.54 -4.01
N VAL A 172 9.26 22.35 -4.97
CA VAL A 172 9.61 22.29 -6.41
C VAL A 172 9.82 23.69 -6.98
N THR A 173 9.09 24.70 -6.46
CA THR A 173 9.24 26.07 -6.93
C THR A 173 10.56 26.67 -6.46
N VAL A 174 11.01 26.41 -5.22
CA VAL A 174 12.26 26.98 -4.69
C VAL A 174 13.51 26.52 -5.48
N ILE A 175 13.53 25.28 -5.97
CA ILE A 175 14.66 24.75 -6.75
C ILE A 175 14.72 25.37 -8.15
N LEU A 176 13.58 25.63 -8.79
CA LEU A 176 13.54 26.28 -10.10
C LEU A 176 13.95 27.75 -10.02
N TYR A 177 13.50 28.49 -9.00
CA TYR A 177 13.90 29.90 -8.83
C TYR A 177 15.39 30.03 -8.51
N LEU A 178 15.97 29.14 -7.70
CA LEU A 178 17.41 29.13 -7.45
C LEU A 178 18.21 28.75 -8.69
N HIS A 179 17.76 27.77 -9.47
CA HIS A 179 18.46 27.38 -10.70
C HIS A 179 18.39 28.49 -11.76
N PHE A 180 17.24 29.14 -11.94
CA PHE A 180 17.13 30.30 -12.83
C PHE A 180 17.93 31.51 -12.32
N TYR A 181 17.92 31.81 -11.01
CA TYR A 181 18.72 32.92 -10.47
C TYR A 181 20.22 32.65 -10.61
N VAL A 182 20.68 31.43 -10.31
CA VAL A 182 22.09 31.04 -10.49
C VAL A 182 22.46 31.05 -11.97
N ILE A 183 21.61 30.58 -12.88
CA ILE A 183 21.85 30.66 -14.34
C ILE A 183 21.88 32.12 -14.80
N SER A 184 20.93 32.98 -14.40
CA SER A 184 20.91 34.40 -14.76
C SER A 184 22.09 35.17 -14.16
N PHE A 185 22.55 34.81 -12.96
CA PHE A 185 23.73 35.42 -12.32
C PHE A 185 25.05 34.92 -12.95
N ASN A 186 25.10 33.66 -13.39
CA ASN A 186 26.26 33.08 -14.09
C ASN A 186 26.35 33.59 -15.55
N ILE A 187 25.22 33.84 -16.21
CA ILE A 187 25.17 34.48 -17.54
C ILE A 187 25.63 35.95 -17.44
N ARG A 188 25.10 36.74 -16.49
CA ARG A 188 25.57 38.13 -16.28
C ARG A 188 27.04 38.26 -15.92
N ARG A 189 27.65 37.27 -15.25
CA ARG A 189 29.10 37.28 -14.95
C ARG A 189 29.97 36.89 -16.15
N LYS A 190 29.45 36.11 -17.11
CA LYS A 190 30.21 35.70 -18.30
C LYS A 190 30.19 36.74 -19.41
N ASP A 191 29.14 37.58 -19.46
CA ASP A 191 29.08 38.69 -20.43
C ASP A 191 29.89 39.93 -20.00
N LEU A 192 30.16 40.12 -18.71
CA LEU A 192 31.00 41.22 -18.20
C LEU A 192 32.51 40.93 -18.29
N LEU A 193 32.92 39.67 -18.34
CA LEU A 193 34.32 39.29 -18.54
C LEU A 193 34.72 39.24 -20.02
N PHE A 194 33.76 39.17 -20.94
CA PHE A 194 34.02 39.24 -22.39
C PHE A 194 34.16 40.69 -22.91
N TYR A 195 33.59 41.67 -22.21
CA TYR A 195 33.67 43.09 -22.58
C TYR A 195 34.86 43.86 -21.97
N MET A 196 35.59 43.24 -21.03
CA MET A 196 36.79 43.83 -20.41
C MET A 196 38.10 43.30 -21.02
N TYR A 197 38.03 42.38 -21.99
CA TYR A 197 39.20 41.77 -22.64
C TYR A 197 39.46 42.28 -24.08
N THR A 198 38.71 43.29 -24.52
CA THR A 198 38.77 43.84 -25.90
C THR A 198 39.16 45.32 -25.97
N PHE A 199 39.78 45.87 -24.91
CA PHE A 199 40.22 47.29 -24.89
C PHE A 199 41.67 47.51 -24.42
N VAL A 200 42.50 46.45 -24.44
CA VAL A 200 43.95 46.52 -24.13
C VAL A 200 44.72 45.67 -25.14
N HIS A 201 44.67 46.05 -26.42
CA HIS A 201 45.73 45.80 -27.43
C HIS A 201 45.41 46.58 -28.71
#